data_AF-A0A8U0IHL9-F1
#
_entry.id   AF-A0A8U0IHL9-F1
#
_cell.length_a   1.000
_cell.length_b   1.000
_cell.length_c   1.000
_cell.angle_alpha   90.00
_cell.angle_beta   90.00
_cell.angle_gamma   90.00
#
_symmetry.space_group_name_H-M   'P 1'
#
loop_
_entity.id
_entity.type
_entity.pdbx_description
1 polymer ?
#
loop_
_entity_poly.entity_id
_entity_poly.type
_entity_poly.pdbx_seq_one_letter_code
_entity_poly.pdbx_strand_id
1 'polypeptide(L)'
;MHSLVHLLSVALVLLVTVAVGVCVHELLHVVPLSFTDAEYAVTVFPSDGESAFQSALTGSLVRVEVTNLPDATPDSVLRGAALAPLALALPLALVAAGVLPNPVATGDHFGTVALLALTGCGLPSPADWSVAWHGSELADN
;
A
#
# COMPACT_ATOMS: atom_id res chain seq x y z
N MET A 1 -7.62 -26.81 21.51
CA MET A 1 -8.12 -25.42 21.69
C MET A 1 -7.02 -24.38 21.55
N HIS A 2 -5.85 -24.53 22.19
CA HIS A 2 -4.72 -23.58 22.04
C HIS A 2 -4.25 -23.36 20.59
N SER A 3 -4.19 -24.40 19.76
CA SER A 3 -3.79 -24.27 18.35
C SER A 3 -4.80 -23.49 17.49
N LEU A 4 -6.12 -23.65 17.75
CA LEU A 4 -7.16 -22.92 17.02
C LEU A 4 -7.12 -21.42 17.33
N VAL A 5 -7.00 -21.07 18.61
CA VAL A 5 -6.89 -19.66 19.05
C VAL A 5 -5.64 -19.01 18.45
N HIS A 6 -4.53 -19.73 18.41
CA HIS A 6 -3.30 -19.26 17.78
C HIS A 6 -3.49 -18.99 16.28
N LEU A 7 -4.06 -19.94 15.54
CA LEU A 7 -4.36 -19.78 14.12
C LEU A 7 -5.30 -18.59 13.85
N LEU A 8 -6.36 -18.46 14.63
CA LEU A 8 -7.30 -17.33 14.52
C LEU A 8 -6.60 -15.99 14.81
N SER A 9 -5.68 -15.96 15.78
CA SER A 9 -4.92 -14.76 16.10
C SER A 9 -3.96 -14.38 14.96
N VAL A 10 -3.26 -15.36 14.37
CA VAL A 10 -2.38 -15.12 13.21
C VAL A 10 -3.18 -14.63 12.01
N ALA A 11 -4.33 -15.25 11.74
CA ALA A 11 -5.23 -14.82 10.68
C ALA A 11 -5.76 -13.40 10.91
N LEU A 12 -6.10 -13.04 12.15
CA LEU A 12 -6.54 -11.69 12.49
C LEU A 12 -5.41 -10.67 12.27
N VAL A 13 -4.19 -10.96 12.72
CA VAL A 13 -3.03 -10.08 12.48
C VAL A 13 -2.79 -9.89 10.99
N LEU A 14 -2.87 -10.95 10.19
CA LEU A 14 -2.77 -10.87 8.73
C LEU A 14 -3.83 -9.92 8.16
N LEU A 15 -5.11 -10.15 8.47
CA LEU A 15 -6.23 -9.36 7.94
C LEU A 15 -6.12 -7.89 8.33
N VAL A 16 -5.80 -7.59 9.59
CA VAL A 16 -5.61 -6.22 10.07
C VAL A 16 -4.41 -5.57 9.39
N THR A 17 -3.29 -6.29 9.25
CA THR A 17 -2.08 -5.74 8.60
C THR A 17 -2.33 -5.46 7.12
N VAL A 18 -3.03 -6.35 6.41
CA VAL A 18 -3.42 -6.11 5.02
C VAL A 18 -4.35 -4.91 4.91
N ALA A 19 -5.38 -4.83 5.76
CA ALA A 19 -6.32 -3.73 5.74
C ALA A 19 -5.63 -2.37 5.95
N VAL A 20 -4.77 -2.27 6.97
CA VAL A 20 -3.98 -1.06 7.23
C VAL A 20 -2.96 -0.82 6.12
N GLY A 21 -2.28 -1.86 5.65
CA GLY A 21 -1.26 -1.79 4.61
C GLY A 21 -1.80 -1.25 3.28
N VAL A 22 -3.00 -1.68 2.88
CA VAL A 22 -3.69 -1.15 1.69
C VAL A 22 -4.05 0.32 1.88
N CYS A 23 -4.61 0.70 3.03
CA CYS A 23 -4.90 2.11 3.30
C CYS A 23 -3.63 2.98 3.22
N VAL A 24 -2.53 2.51 3.79
CA VAL A 24 -1.25 3.24 3.74
C VAL A 24 -0.66 3.23 2.33
N HIS A 25 -0.77 2.14 1.57
CA HIS A 25 -0.36 2.07 0.16
C HIS A 25 -1.00 3.19 -0.66
N GLU A 26 -2.33 3.29 -0.61
CA GLU A 26 -3.08 4.31 -1.34
C GLU A 26 -2.69 5.73 -0.93
N LEU A 27 -2.53 5.96 0.39
CA LEU A 27 -2.12 7.26 0.91
C LEU A 27 -0.67 7.62 0.56
N LEU A 28 0.23 6.64 0.37
CA LEU A 28 1.62 6.90 0.02
C LEU A 28 1.78 7.51 -1.37
N HIS A 29 0.89 7.19 -2.31
CA HIS A 29 0.87 7.84 -3.63
C HIS A 29 0.66 9.37 -3.54
N VAL A 30 -0.06 9.84 -2.52
CA VAL A 30 -0.32 11.28 -2.33
C VAL A 30 0.91 12.02 -1.83
N VAL A 31 1.84 11.35 -1.13
CA VAL A 31 2.97 12.03 -0.48
C VAL A 31 3.80 12.84 -1.48
N PRO A 32 4.22 12.31 -2.64
CA PRO A 32 4.95 13.11 -3.62
C PRO A 32 4.08 14.20 -4.28
N LEU A 33 2.79 13.94 -4.48
CA LEU A 33 1.84 14.89 -5.06
C LEU A 33 1.54 16.07 -4.11
N SER A 34 1.66 15.86 -2.79
CA SER A 34 1.48 16.94 -1.80
C SER A 34 2.52 18.06 -1.91
N PHE A 35 3.60 17.86 -2.67
CA PHE A 35 4.58 18.88 -3.01
C PHE A 35 4.23 19.69 -4.27
N THR A 36 3.05 19.45 -4.85
CA THR A 36 2.52 20.17 -6.03
C THR A 36 1.14 20.75 -5.72
N ASP A 37 0.58 21.51 -6.67
CA ASP A 37 -0.79 22.02 -6.59
C ASP A 37 -1.84 20.98 -7.05
N ALA A 38 -1.53 19.67 -6.94
CA ALA A 38 -2.46 18.61 -7.32
C ALA A 38 -3.65 18.53 -6.36
N GLU A 39 -4.85 18.39 -6.93
CA GLU A 39 -6.06 18.14 -6.17
C GLU A 39 -6.37 16.65 -6.17
N TYR A 40 -6.74 16.13 -5.01
CA TYR A 40 -7.04 14.72 -4.81
C TYR A 40 -8.26 14.53 -3.91
N ALA A 41 -9.08 13.54 -4.23
CA ALA A 41 -10.18 13.07 -3.41
C ALA A 41 -9.79 11.73 -2.78
N VAL A 42 -9.99 11.62 -1.46
CA VAL A 42 -9.80 10.36 -0.73
C VAL A 42 -11.17 9.81 -0.38
N THR A 43 -11.53 8.68 -0.98
CA THR A 43 -12.78 7.97 -0.70
C THR A 43 -12.49 6.76 0.18
N VAL A 44 -13.12 6.72 1.35
CA VAL A 44 -13.05 5.56 2.26
C VAL A 44 -14.27 4.68 2.00
N PHE A 45 -14.05 3.38 1.80
CA PHE A 45 -15.04 2.40 1.34
C PHE A 45 -15.77 2.83 0.06
N PRO A 46 -15.08 2.86 -1.10
CA PRO A 46 -15.72 3.13 -2.38
C PRO A 46 -16.84 2.11 -2.60
N SER A 47 -18.08 2.60 -2.64
CA SER A 47 -19.25 1.78 -2.90
C SER A 47 -19.70 2.02 -4.35
N ASP A 48 -19.14 1.28 -5.29
CA ASP A 48 -19.61 1.26 -6.68
C ASP A 48 -20.95 0.46 -6.79
N GLY A 49 -21.82 0.55 -5.78
CA GLY A 49 -23.07 -0.20 -5.62
C GLY A 49 -22.97 -1.48 -4.77
N GLU A 50 -21.79 -1.84 -4.25
CA GLU A 50 -21.58 -3.03 -3.42
C GLU A 50 -21.62 -2.74 -1.91
N SER A 51 -21.90 -3.78 -1.11
CA SER A 51 -21.88 -3.68 0.35
C SER A 51 -20.46 -3.44 0.87
N ALA A 52 -20.32 -2.71 1.99
CA ALA A 52 -19.00 -2.42 2.60
C ALA A 52 -18.16 -3.69 2.88
N PHE A 53 -18.82 -4.83 3.08
CA PHE A 53 -18.16 -6.14 3.23
C PHE A 53 -17.57 -6.66 1.91
N GLN A 54 -18.27 -6.47 0.79
CA GLN A 54 -17.75 -6.82 -0.55
C GLN A 54 -16.59 -5.90 -0.95
N SER A 55 -16.69 -4.58 -0.75
CA SER A 55 -15.56 -3.67 -0.99
C SER A 55 -14.34 -4.01 -0.13
N ALA A 56 -14.54 -4.46 1.11
CA ALA A 56 -13.46 -4.94 1.96
C ALA A 56 -12.84 -6.25 1.46
N LEU A 57 -13.63 -7.15 0.87
CA LEU A 57 -13.15 -8.41 0.28
C LEU A 57 -12.45 -8.22 -1.07
N THR A 58 -12.86 -7.23 -1.86
CA THR A 58 -12.24 -6.90 -3.16
C THR A 58 -11.01 -6.00 -3.02
N GLY A 59 -10.66 -5.58 -1.79
CA GLY A 59 -9.47 -4.79 -1.49
C GLY A 59 -9.65 -3.28 -1.64
N SER A 60 -10.87 -2.80 -1.86
CA SER A 60 -11.19 -1.37 -1.99
C SER A 60 -11.59 -0.78 -0.63
N LEU A 61 -10.61 -0.61 0.26
CA LEU A 61 -10.83 0.03 1.57
C LEU A 61 -10.68 1.54 1.50
N VAL A 62 -9.70 1.99 0.72
CA VAL A 62 -9.44 3.39 0.43
C VAL A 62 -9.17 3.48 -1.06
N ARG A 63 -9.65 4.54 -1.69
CA ARG A 63 -9.26 4.94 -3.04
C ARG A 63 -8.83 6.38 -3.00
N VAL A 64 -7.66 6.66 -3.55
CA VAL A 64 -7.22 8.02 -3.85
C VAL A 64 -7.45 8.26 -5.33
N GLU A 65 -8.17 9.32 -5.65
CA GLU A 65 -8.39 9.77 -7.03
C GLU A 65 -7.80 11.16 -7.20
N VAL A 66 -6.88 11.31 -8.14
CA VAL A 66 -6.32 12.62 -8.51
C VAL A 66 -7.34 13.31 -9.41
N THR A 67 -7.96 14.37 -8.90
CA THR A 67 -9.02 15.09 -9.61
C THR A 67 -8.47 16.17 -10.53
N ASN A 68 -7.30 16.73 -10.18
CA ASN A 68 -6.59 17.70 -11.00
C ASN A 68 -5.08 17.49 -10.82
N LEU A 69 -4.38 17.26 -11.93
CA LEU A 69 -2.93 17.21 -11.97
C LEU A 69 -2.43 18.41 -12.80
N PRO A 70 -1.68 19.35 -12.22
CA PRO A 70 -1.15 20.48 -12.97
C PRO A 70 -0.25 20.04 -14.12
N ASP A 71 -0.41 20.63 -15.31
CA ASP A 71 0.41 20.31 -16.51
C ASP A 71 1.92 20.52 -16.28
N ALA A 72 2.28 21.39 -15.33
CA ALA A 72 3.66 21.65 -14.96
C ALA A 72 4.26 20.61 -13.98
N THR A 73 3.52 19.57 -13.61
CA THR A 73 3.98 18.56 -12.66
C THR A 73 5.17 17.78 -13.24
N PRO A 74 6.34 17.77 -12.58
CA PRO A 74 7.50 17.06 -13.09
C PRO A 74 7.28 15.55 -13.13
N ASP A 75 7.76 14.88 -14.18
CA ASP A 75 7.75 13.41 -14.29
C ASP A 75 8.35 12.70 -13.08
N SER A 76 9.40 13.27 -12.48
CA SER A 76 10.01 12.72 -11.27
C SER A 76 9.05 12.63 -10.09
N VAL A 77 8.08 13.54 -9.99
CA VAL A 77 7.04 13.52 -8.96
C VAL A 77 6.03 12.40 -9.24
N LEU A 78 5.64 12.21 -10.50
CA LEU A 78 4.74 11.11 -10.91
C LEU A 78 5.37 9.74 -10.69
N ARG A 79 6.64 9.58 -11.08
CA ARG A 79 7.41 8.34 -10.83
C ARG A 79 7.61 8.11 -9.34
N GLY A 80 7.88 9.19 -8.60
CA GLY A 80 7.96 9.15 -7.15
C GLY A 80 6.65 8.70 -6.51
N ALA A 81 5.51 9.26 -6.94
CA ALA A 81 4.18 8.87 -6.48
C ALA A 81 3.91 7.39 -6.77
N ALA A 82 4.19 6.91 -7.98
CA ALA A 82 4.00 5.52 -8.37
C ALA A 82 4.87 4.54 -7.55
N LEU A 83 6.09 4.94 -7.16
CA LEU A 83 7.02 4.11 -6.40
C LEU A 83 6.90 4.28 -4.88
N ALA A 84 6.20 5.30 -4.39
CA ALA A 84 6.09 5.60 -2.96
C ALA A 84 5.61 4.42 -2.10
N PRO A 85 4.67 3.55 -2.54
CA PRO A 85 4.23 2.40 -1.74
C PRO A 85 5.34 1.39 -1.41
N LEU A 86 6.45 1.36 -2.17
CA LEU A 86 7.60 0.52 -1.86
C LEU A 86 8.20 0.82 -0.48
N ALA A 87 7.93 2.00 0.09
CA ALA A 87 8.32 2.32 1.47
C ALA A 87 7.75 1.33 2.50
N LEU A 88 6.64 0.64 2.20
CA LEU A 88 6.09 -0.41 3.07
C LEU A 88 7.00 -1.64 3.18
N ALA A 89 7.95 -1.84 2.25
CA ALA A 89 8.97 -2.87 2.35
C ALA A 89 10.16 -2.47 3.26
N LEU A 90 10.21 -1.23 3.77
CA LEU A 90 11.30 -0.75 4.61
C LEU A 90 11.54 -1.62 5.85
N PRO A 91 10.53 -2.08 6.62
CA PRO A 91 10.77 -2.96 7.75
C PRO A 91 11.48 -4.26 7.35
N LEU A 92 11.14 -4.85 6.20
CA LEU A 92 11.82 -6.05 5.70
C LEU A 92 13.28 -5.76 5.35
N ALA A 93 13.55 -4.63 4.70
CA ALA A 93 14.92 -4.21 4.40
C ALA A 93 15.75 -4.01 5.68
N LEU A 94 15.16 -3.40 6.71
CA LEU A 94 15.82 -3.20 8.00
C LEU A 94 16.07 -4.52 8.76
N VAL A 95 15.15 -5.49 8.67
CA VAL A 95 15.35 -6.84 9.20
C VAL A 95 16.50 -7.55 8.46
N ALA A 96 16.49 -7.47 7.12
CA ALA A 96 17.54 -8.07 6.29
C ALA A 96 18.92 -7.45 6.55
N ALA A 97 18.97 -6.14 6.84
CA ALA A 97 20.18 -5.42 7.22
C ALA A 97 20.64 -5.67 8.67
N GLY A 98 19.87 -6.42 9.47
CA GLY A 98 20.16 -6.67 10.88
C GLY A 98 19.93 -5.47 11.81
N VAL A 99 19.23 -4.44 11.34
CA VAL A 99 18.86 -3.26 12.12
C VAL A 99 17.65 -3.54 13.01
N LEU A 100 16.67 -4.29 12.49
CA LEU A 100 15.50 -4.75 13.25
C LEU A 100 15.60 -6.24 13.60
N PRO A 101 14.98 -6.69 14.70
CA PRO A 101 14.90 -8.10 15.04
C PRO A 101 14.25 -8.93 13.93
N ASN A 102 14.79 -10.13 13.65
CA ASN A 102 14.21 -11.04 12.67
C ASN A 102 13.13 -11.93 13.33
N PRO A 103 11.83 -11.71 13.06
CA PRO A 103 10.75 -12.47 13.69
C PRO A 103 10.74 -13.95 13.26
N VAL A 104 11.28 -14.27 12.08
CA VAL A 104 11.40 -15.65 11.59
C VAL A 104 12.42 -16.42 12.42
N ALA A 105 13.54 -15.79 12.75
CA ALA A 105 14.59 -16.41 13.54
C ALA A 105 14.18 -16.66 15.00
N THR A 106 13.26 -15.87 15.53
CA THR A 106 12.77 -15.98 16.92
C THR A 106 11.50 -16.82 17.05
N GLY A 107 10.94 -17.34 15.95
CA GLY A 107 9.66 -18.06 15.95
C GLY A 107 8.44 -17.18 16.26
N ASP A 108 8.56 -15.86 16.06
CA ASP A 108 7.45 -14.92 16.21
C ASP A 108 6.55 -14.98 14.97
N HIS A 109 5.52 -15.82 15.05
CA HIS A 109 4.54 -15.99 13.98
C HIS A 109 3.75 -14.70 13.68
N PHE A 110 3.47 -13.86 14.67
CA PHE A 110 2.70 -12.63 14.48
C PHE A 110 3.56 -11.58 13.78
N GLY A 111 4.80 -11.36 14.25
CA GLY A 111 5.75 -10.48 13.59
C GLY A 111 6.07 -10.93 12.17
N THR A 112 6.20 -12.25 11.95
CA THR A 112 6.46 -12.80 10.61
C THR A 112 5.30 -12.51 9.64
N VAL A 113 4.06 -12.81 10.04
CA VAL A 113 2.91 -12.59 9.16
C VAL A 113 2.68 -11.10 8.88
N ALA A 114 2.86 -10.25 9.90
CA ALA A 114 2.72 -8.80 9.74
C ALA A 114 3.80 -8.24 8.80
N LEU A 115 5.07 -8.67 8.96
CA LEU A 115 6.17 -8.24 8.11
C LEU A 115 5.94 -8.61 6.64
N LEU A 116 5.53 -9.85 6.37
CA LEU A 116 5.26 -10.32 5.02
C LEU A 116 4.03 -9.64 4.40
N ALA A 117 2.94 -9.51 5.17
CA ALA A 117 1.73 -8.85 4.71
C ALA A 117 1.98 -7.39 4.34
N LEU A 118 2.63 -6.64 5.23
CA LEU A 118 2.97 -5.24 5.00
C LEU A 118 3.89 -5.06 3.79
N THR A 119 4.90 -5.91 3.65
CA THR A 119 5.80 -5.88 2.48
C THR A 119 5.03 -6.18 1.20
N GLY A 120 4.14 -7.18 1.22
CA GLY A 120 3.31 -7.53 0.07
C GLY A 120 2.40 -6.37 -0.34
N CYS A 121 1.84 -5.64 0.63
CA CYS A 121 1.08 -4.42 0.36
C CYS A 121 1.92 -3.32 -0.28
N GLY A 122 3.26 -3.32 -0.19
CA GLY A 122 4.11 -2.31 -0.83
C GLY A 122 4.40 -2.55 -2.31
N LEU A 123 3.99 -3.70 -2.87
CA LEU A 123 4.29 -4.04 -4.26
C LEU A 123 3.47 -3.15 -5.21
N PRO A 124 4.11 -2.44 -6.16
CA PRO A 124 3.40 -1.61 -7.12
C PRO A 124 2.54 -2.45 -8.06
N SER A 125 1.38 -1.94 -8.44
CA SER A 125 0.52 -2.55 -9.44
C SER A 125 1.12 -2.45 -10.85
N PRO A 126 0.60 -3.17 -11.85
CA PRO A 126 1.01 -2.98 -13.25
C PRO A 126 0.82 -1.54 -13.74
N ALA A 127 -0.20 -0.83 -13.25
CA ALA A 127 -0.44 0.58 -13.59
C ALA A 127 0.65 1.49 -12.99
N ASP A 128 1.01 1.27 -11.73
CA ASP A 128 2.09 2.03 -11.06
C ASP A 128 3.43 1.79 -11.75
N TRP A 129 3.73 0.54 -12.14
CA TRP A 129 4.93 0.24 -12.91
C TRP A 129 4.94 0.95 -14.27
N SER A 130 3.79 1.04 -14.92
CA SER A 130 3.65 1.80 -16.17
C SER A 130 3.98 3.27 -15.96
N VAL A 131 3.42 3.92 -14.93
CA VAL A 131 3.70 5.33 -14.60
C VAL A 131 5.16 5.54 -14.19
N ALA A 132 5.73 4.63 -13.40
CA ALA A 132 7.12 4.71 -12.97
C ALA A 132 8.11 4.69 -14.15
N TRP A 133 7.78 3.99 -15.24
CA TRP A 133 8.63 3.89 -16.42
C TRP A 133 8.32 4.94 -17.49
N HIS A 134 7.04 5.22 -17.74
CA HIS A 134 6.56 6.05 -18.85
C HIS A 134 6.19 7.49 -18.46
N GLY A 135 6.05 7.81 -17.17
CA GLY A 135 5.76 9.18 -16.73
C GLY A 135 4.50 9.79 -17.38
N SER A 136 4.58 11.05 -17.79
CA SER A 136 3.48 11.79 -18.41
C SER A 136 3.12 11.34 -19.83
N GLU A 137 3.90 10.46 -20.49
CA GLU A 137 3.57 9.93 -21.83
C GLU A 137 2.21 9.22 -21.86
N LEU A 138 1.74 8.75 -20.70
CA LEU A 138 0.42 8.14 -20.52
C LEU A 138 -0.74 9.15 -20.45
N ALA A 139 -0.46 10.43 -20.15
CA ALA A 139 -1.46 11.49 -20.03
C ALA A 139 -1.73 12.24 -21.36
N ASP A 140 -0.81 12.14 -22.33
CA ASP A 140 -0.89 12.82 -23.63
C ASP A 140 -1.63 12.00 -24.73
N ASN A 141 -2.24 10.85 -24.39
CA ASN A 141 -3.02 10.00 -25.29
C ASN A 141 -4.50 9.92 -24.89
#